data_AF-Q4RBA6-F1
#
_entry.id   AF-Q4RBA6-F1
#
_cell.length_a   1.000
_cell.length_b   1.000
_cell.length_c   1.000
_cell.angle_alpha   90.00
_cell.angle_beta   90.00
_cell.angle_gamma   90.00
#
_symmetry.space_group_name_H-M   'P 1'
#
loop_
_entity.id
_entity.type
_entity.pdbx_description
1 polymer ?
#
loop_
_entity_poly.entity_id
_entity_poly.type
_entity_poly.pdbx_seq_one_letter_code
_entity_poly.pdbx_strand_id
1 'polypeptide(L)'
;PEPARLGRFQDWCLRTYGDSGKTKTVTRRKYSRILQALLQGDQEDRGGGVLRDQGGAMTAKFKFWVKSKGFQVGPGPTERPVLYVPVKP
;
A
#
# COMPACT_ATOMS: atom_id res chain seq x y z
N PRO A 1 8.09 24.07 -7.38
CA PRO A 1 8.69 23.02 -6.53
C PRO A 1 7.65 22.39 -5.59
N GLU A 2 7.14 21.22 -5.98
CA GLU A 2 6.10 20.45 -5.28
C GLU A 2 6.56 19.49 -4.14
N PRO A 3 7.83 19.01 -4.05
CA PRO A 3 8.17 17.89 -3.15
C PRO A 3 8.07 18.25 -1.66
N ALA A 4 8.22 19.54 -1.32
CA ALA A 4 8.10 20.02 0.05
C ALA A 4 6.67 19.95 0.62
N ARG A 5 5.63 19.96 -0.23
CA ARG A 5 4.23 19.89 0.23
C ARG A 5 3.81 18.45 0.55
N LEU A 6 4.25 17.49 -0.25
CA LEU A 6 4.04 16.06 -0.03
C LEU A 6 4.73 15.56 1.25
N GLY A 7 5.96 16.02 1.51
CA GLY A 7 6.69 15.67 2.74
C GLY A 7 5.94 16.12 4.01
N ARG A 8 5.47 17.37 4.05
CA ARG A 8 4.73 17.90 5.21
C ARG A 8 3.40 17.17 5.44
N PHE A 9 2.69 16.80 4.37
CA PHE A 9 1.45 16.04 4.48
C PHE A 9 1.69 14.64 5.06
N GLN A 10 2.75 13.95 4.61
CA GLN A 10 3.12 12.63 5.13
C GLN A 10 3.49 12.68 6.63
N ASP A 11 4.31 13.64 7.03
CA ASP A 11 4.70 13.81 8.43
C ASP A 11 3.51 14.12 9.33
N TRP A 12 2.62 15.03 8.90
CA TRP A 12 1.40 15.33 9.64
C TRP A 12 0.49 14.10 9.76
N CYS A 13 0.29 13.33 8.68
CA CYS A 13 -0.53 12.12 8.72
C CYS A 13 0.03 11.08 9.70
N LEU A 14 1.35 10.86 9.69
CA LEU A 14 2.01 9.92 10.61
C LEU A 14 1.89 10.37 12.06
N ARG A 15 2.08 11.66 12.35
CA ARG A 15 1.92 12.23 13.69
C ARG A 15 0.47 12.17 14.19
N THR A 16 -0.50 12.37 13.29
CA THR A 16 -1.93 12.47 13.64
C THR A 16 -2.57 11.11 13.83
N TYR A 17 -2.30 10.15 12.95
CA TYR A 17 -2.98 8.85 12.96
C TYR A 17 -2.12 7.70 13.50
N GLY A 18 -0.80 7.88 13.57
CA GLY A 18 0.14 6.79 13.79
C GLY A 18 0.11 5.76 12.65
N ASP A 19 1.07 4.83 12.65
CA ASP A 19 1.14 3.78 11.61
C ASP A 19 0.54 2.44 12.08
N SER A 20 0.19 2.33 13.35
CA SER A 20 -0.41 1.14 13.99
C SER A 20 -1.91 1.31 14.34
N GLY A 21 -2.47 2.50 14.13
CA GLY A 21 -3.87 2.81 14.46
C GLY A 21 -4.87 2.13 13.52
N LYS A 22 -6.06 1.79 14.05
CA LYS A 22 -7.20 1.31 13.26
C LYS A 22 -7.89 2.47 12.53
N THR A 23 -7.22 3.08 11.57
CA THR A 23 -7.73 4.23 10.80
C THR A 23 -8.20 3.84 9.39
N LYS A 24 -9.11 4.63 8.81
CA LYS A 24 -9.52 4.55 7.40
C LYS A 24 -8.46 5.14 6.45
N THR A 25 -7.54 5.95 6.95
CA THR A 25 -6.42 6.52 6.18
C THR A 25 -5.45 5.44 5.72
N VAL A 26 -4.91 5.57 4.51
CA VAL A 26 -3.81 4.71 4.04
C VAL A 26 -2.50 5.28 4.62
N THR A 27 -2.02 4.65 5.68
CA THR A 27 -0.72 4.97 6.31
C THR A 27 0.42 4.25 5.58
N ARG A 28 1.67 4.51 5.96
CA ARG A 28 2.86 3.91 5.32
C ARG A 28 2.87 2.39 5.43
N ARG A 29 2.59 1.83 6.61
CA ARG A 29 2.45 0.37 6.80
C ARG A 29 1.30 -0.20 6.00
N LYS A 30 0.16 0.50 5.90
CA LYS A 30 -0.96 0.03 5.07
C LYS A 30 -0.59 0.05 3.59
N TYR A 31 0.10 1.08 3.11
CA TYR A 31 0.65 1.16 1.76
C TYR A 31 1.57 -0.03 1.46
N SER A 32 2.54 -0.33 2.33
CA SER A 32 3.44 -1.48 2.15
C SER A 32 2.67 -2.80 2.08
N ARG A 33 1.65 -2.98 2.93
CA ARG A 33 0.79 -4.17 2.88
C ARG A 33 -0.08 -4.23 1.63
N ILE A 34 -0.60 -3.10 1.13
CA ILE A 34 -1.37 -3.07 -0.12
C ILE A 34 -0.47 -3.47 -1.29
N LEU A 35 0.74 -2.91 -1.39
CA LEU A 35 1.72 -3.30 -2.40
C LEU A 35 2.04 -4.79 -2.32
N GLN A 36 2.27 -5.30 -1.11
CA GLN A 36 2.52 -6.72 -0.89
C GLN A 36 1.33 -7.59 -1.36
N ALA A 37 0.08 -7.21 -1.09
CA ALA A 37 -1.09 -7.92 -1.60
C ALA A 37 -1.17 -7.93 -3.13
N LEU A 38 -0.86 -6.80 -3.77
CA LEU A 38 -0.94 -6.67 -5.23
C LEU A 38 0.20 -7.44 -5.92
N LEU A 39 1.40 -7.43 -5.35
CA LEU A 39 2.58 -8.11 -5.89
C LEU A 39 2.56 -9.62 -5.58
N GLN A 40 2.10 -10.04 -4.40
CA GLN A 40 2.00 -11.47 -4.04
C GLN A 40 0.77 -12.16 -4.62
N GLY A 41 -0.34 -11.43 -4.82
CA GLY A 41 -1.56 -11.99 -5.40
C GLY A 41 -1.37 -12.50 -6.84
N ASP A 42 -0.42 -11.94 -7.57
CA ASP A 42 -0.02 -12.41 -8.91
C ASP A 42 0.85 -13.68 -8.86
N GLN A 43 1.42 -13.97 -7.69
CA GLN A 43 2.50 -14.92 -7.50
C GLN A 43 2.08 -16.18 -6.72
N GLU A 44 1.02 -16.13 -5.89
CA GLU A 44 0.32 -17.34 -5.41
C GLU A 44 -0.30 -18.16 -6.56
N ASP A 45 -0.64 -17.52 -7.69
CA ASP A 45 -1.11 -18.17 -8.93
C ASP A 45 0.06 -18.75 -9.77
N ARG A 46 1.29 -18.27 -9.56
CA ARG A 46 2.48 -18.58 -10.38
C ARG A 46 3.70 -19.13 -9.61
N GLY A 47 3.50 -19.68 -8.41
CA GLY A 47 4.46 -20.59 -7.77
C GLY A 47 5.86 -20.05 -7.41
N GLY A 48 6.10 -18.73 -7.41
CA GLY A 48 7.41 -18.16 -7.04
C GLY A 48 7.37 -17.52 -5.66
N GLY A 49 8.25 -17.86 -4.72
CA GLY A 49 8.41 -17.02 -3.53
C GLY A 49 9.09 -15.69 -3.90
N VAL A 50 8.84 -14.61 -3.14
CA VAL A 50 9.83 -13.88 -2.31
C VAL A 50 9.22 -12.53 -1.82
N LEU A 51 9.78 -12.01 -0.71
CA LEU A 51 9.39 -10.83 0.10
C LEU A 51 8.27 -11.09 1.12
N ARG A 52 8.56 -12.03 2.01
CA ARG A 52 7.90 -12.15 3.31
C ARG A 52 8.54 -11.15 4.27
N ASP A 53 8.09 -9.89 4.22
CA ASP A 53 8.31 -8.96 5.32
C ASP A 53 7.77 -9.60 6.62
N GLN A 54 8.46 -9.40 7.74
CA GLN A 54 8.23 -10.06 9.05
C GLN A 54 6.89 -9.66 9.74
N GLY A 55 5.82 -9.51 8.97
CA GLY A 55 4.53 -8.96 9.40
C GLY A 55 3.34 -9.90 9.20
N GLY A 56 3.53 -11.21 9.36
CA GLY A 56 2.44 -12.21 9.37
C GLY A 56 1.65 -12.33 8.06
N ALA A 57 0.99 -13.48 7.88
CA ALA A 57 0.13 -13.70 6.71
C ALA A 57 -0.99 -12.64 6.63
N MET A 58 -1.29 -12.16 5.42
CA MET A 58 -2.36 -11.18 5.20
C MET A 58 -3.72 -11.85 5.32
N THR A 59 -4.67 -11.20 6.02
CA THR A 59 -6.02 -11.77 6.23
C THR A 59 -6.84 -11.74 4.94
N ALA A 60 -7.74 -12.71 4.75
CA ALA A 60 -8.63 -12.77 3.59
C ALA A 60 -9.49 -11.50 3.44
N LYS A 61 -9.98 -10.94 4.55
CA LYS A 61 -10.72 -9.66 4.57
C LYS A 61 -9.89 -8.51 3.98
N PHE A 62 -8.60 -8.45 4.29
CA PHE A 62 -7.71 -7.43 3.76
C PHE A 62 -7.47 -7.62 2.27
N LYS A 63 -7.15 -8.85 1.82
CA LYS A 63 -7.00 -9.17 0.39
C LYS A 63 -8.26 -8.79 -0.41
N PHE A 64 -9.44 -9.15 0.09
CA PHE A 64 -10.73 -8.81 -0.53
C PHE A 64 -10.92 -7.29 -0.61
N TRP A 65 -10.69 -6.57 0.49
CA TRP A 65 -10.79 -5.11 0.50
C TRP A 65 -9.85 -4.45 -0.52
N VAL A 66 -8.59 -4.90 -0.62
CA VAL A 66 -7.63 -4.40 -1.60
C VAL A 66 -8.17 -4.59 -3.03
N LYS A 67 -8.63 -5.80 -3.36
CA LYS A 67 -9.18 -6.13 -4.69
C LYS A 67 -10.43 -5.30 -5.00
N SER A 68 -11.37 -5.20 -4.05
CA SER A 68 -12.61 -4.42 -4.22
C SER A 68 -12.39 -2.91 -4.34
N LYS A 69 -11.26 -2.39 -3.82
CA LYS A 69 -10.93 -0.97 -3.94
C LYS A 69 -10.35 -0.59 -5.29
N GLY A 70 -9.87 -1.54 -6.10
CA GLY A 70 -9.31 -1.26 -7.42
C GLY A 70 -7.97 -0.56 -7.37
N PHE A 71 -7.17 -0.77 -6.31
CA PHE A 71 -5.80 -0.27 -6.28
C PHE A 71 -4.97 -0.88 -7.42
N GLN A 72 -4.08 -0.07 -8.00
CA GLN A 72 -3.16 -0.52 -9.05
C GLN A 72 -1.73 -0.15 -8.67
N VAL A 73 -0.77 -0.97 -9.11
CA VAL A 73 0.66 -0.66 -8.98
C VAL A 73 1.24 -0.40 -10.36
N GLY A 74 2.02 0.67 -10.50
CA GLY A 74 2.70 1.00 -11.75
C GLY A 74 4.13 1.47 -11.50
N PRO A 75 4.95 1.55 -12.58
CA PRO A 75 6.32 2.02 -12.49
C PRO A 75 6.35 3.48 -12.06
N GLY A 76 6.95 3.76 -10.90
CA GLY A 76 7.15 5.12 -10.44
C GLY A 76 8.34 5.80 -11.13
N PRO A 77 8.44 7.13 -11.04
CA PRO A 77 9.52 7.93 -11.66
C PRO A 77 10.94 7.62 -11.14
N THR A 78 11.09 6.77 -10.13
CA THR A 78 12.38 6.41 -9.49
C THR A 78 12.57 4.89 -9.41
N GLU A 79 11.96 4.12 -10.31
CA GLU A 79 11.91 2.64 -10.29
C GLU A 79 11.23 2.03 -9.04
N ARG A 80 10.71 2.88 -8.15
CA ARG A 80 9.92 2.46 -6.99
C ARG A 80 8.47 2.24 -7.42
N PRO A 81 7.82 1.15 -7.01
CA PRO A 81 6.42 0.91 -7.34
C PRO A 81 5.52 1.99 -6.73
N VAL A 82 4.67 2.62 -7.55
CA VAL A 82 3.71 3.63 -7.11
C VAL A 82 2.33 3.00 -7.02
N LEU A 83 1.63 3.28 -5.91
CA LEU A 83 0.25 2.84 -5.68
C LEU A 83 -0.72 3.88 -6.23
N TYR A 84 -1.50 3.50 -7.22
CA TYR A 84 -2.59 4.30 -7.76
C TYR A 84 -3.88 3.99 -7.00
N VAL A 85 -4.49 5.05 -6.46
CA VAL A 85 -5.76 4.98 -5.73
C VAL A 85 -6.85 5.51 -6.67
N PRO A 86 -7.85 4.69 -7.04
CA PRO A 86 -8.93 5.18 -7.87
C PRO A 86 -9.72 6.24 -7.11
N VAL A 87 -9.79 7.42 -7.70
CA VAL A 87 -10.72 8.46 -7.29
C VAL A 87 -12.07 8.16 -7.94
N LYS A 88 -13.13 8.13 -7.14
CA LYS A 88 -14.47 8.11 -7.71
C LYS A 88 -14.73 9.48 -8.36
N PRO A 89 -15.25 9.53 -9.60
CA PRO A 89 -15.75 10.77 -10.18
C PRO A 89 -16.93 11.32 -9.37
#